data_AF-A0A8S1WKP8-F1
#
_entry.id   AF-A0A8S1WKP8-F1
#
_cell.length_a   1.000
_cell.length_b   1.000
_cell.length_c   1.000
_cell.angle_alpha   90.00
_cell.angle_beta   90.00
_cell.angle_gamma   90.00
#
_symmetry.space_group_name_H-M   'P 1'
#
loop_
_entity.id
_entity.type
_entity.pdbx_description
1 polymer ?
#
loop_
_entity_poly.entity_id
_entity_poly.type
_entity_poly.pdbx_seq_one_letter_code
_entity_poly.pdbx_strand_id
1 'polypeptide(L)'
;MQQSQIQNNEEQIKIEQQTEKDECEICFKEIQSKGIFKRCNHYFCINCVLNWTMQQKSCPKCRCKVSKIIKLSISKYPRSKKQKISKQLIYLSDSESDSSDSDYIPIDTLVGKYGPEDFL
;
A
#
# COMPACT_ATOMS: atom_id res chain seq x y z
N MET A 1 51.13 -35.33 41.40
CA MET A 1 51.27 -34.56 40.17
C MET A 1 49.88 -34.28 39.63
N GLN A 2 49.58 -33.00 39.41
CA GLN A 2 48.55 -32.41 38.55
C GLN A 2 47.06 -32.59 38.92
N GLN A 3 46.54 -31.49 39.47
CA GLN A 3 45.14 -31.08 39.48
C GLN A 3 44.67 -30.86 38.03
N SER A 4 43.61 -31.54 37.60
CA SER A 4 42.94 -31.26 36.32
C SER A 4 41.78 -30.31 36.56
N GLN A 5 42.02 -29.04 36.23
CA GLN A 5 41.05 -27.96 36.25
C GLN A 5 40.11 -28.11 35.05
N ILE A 6 38.81 -28.24 35.31
CA ILE A 6 37.77 -28.21 34.27
C ILE A 6 37.65 -26.76 33.81
N GLN A 7 38.10 -26.48 32.59
CA GLN A 7 38.05 -25.15 31.97
C GLN A 7 36.66 -24.90 31.38
N ASN A 8 36.08 -23.79 31.85
CA ASN A 8 35.09 -22.88 31.25
C ASN A 8 34.52 -23.24 29.86
N ASN A 9 33.20 -23.15 29.73
CA ASN A 9 32.59 -22.63 28.50
C ASN A 9 31.27 -21.93 28.88
N GLU A 10 31.39 -20.66 29.27
CA GLU A 10 30.25 -19.74 29.34
C GLU A 10 29.94 -19.29 27.90
N GLU A 11 29.10 -20.06 27.20
CA GLU A 11 28.53 -19.62 25.93
C GLU A 11 27.72 -18.35 26.17
N GLN A 12 28.35 -17.22 25.84
CA GLN A 12 27.69 -15.93 25.78
C GLN A 12 26.68 -15.97 24.64
N ILE A 13 25.43 -16.33 24.96
CA ILE A 13 24.29 -16.12 24.07
C ILE A 13 24.12 -14.61 23.94
N LYS A 14 24.80 -14.05 22.94
CA LYS A 14 24.65 -12.66 22.52
C LYS A 14 23.27 -12.56 21.89
N ILE A 15 22.26 -12.27 22.71
CA ILE A 15 20.92 -11.92 22.23
C ILE A 15 21.09 -10.55 21.56
N GLU A 16 21.44 -10.58 20.27
CA GLU A 16 21.38 -9.43 19.39
C GLU A 16 19.95 -8.92 19.50
N GLN A 17 19.78 -7.77 20.17
CA GLN A 17 18.52 -7.07 20.22
C GLN A 17 18.19 -6.69 18.78
N GLN A 18 17.42 -7.56 18.12
CA GLN A 18 16.77 -7.31 16.86
C GLN A 18 15.78 -6.18 17.15
N THR A 19 16.29 -4.95 17.17
CA THR A 19 15.45 -3.77 17.00
C THR A 19 14.72 -4.06 15.69
N GLU A 20 13.40 -4.26 15.79
CA GLU A 20 12.51 -4.41 14.63
C GLU A 20 12.62 -3.13 13.81
N LYS A 21 13.68 -3.02 13.02
CA LYS A 21 13.86 -1.96 12.06
C LYS A 21 12.78 -2.23 11.03
N ASP A 22 11.82 -1.33 10.96
CA ASP A 22 10.83 -1.34 9.88
C ASP A 22 11.59 -1.21 8.56
N GLU A 23 11.95 -2.33 7.95
CA GLU A 23 12.68 -2.38 6.69
C GLU A 23 11.68 -2.52 5.53
N CYS A 24 11.91 -1.75 4.48
CA CYS A 24 11.07 -1.77 3.30
C CYS A 24 11.45 -2.95 2.39
N GLU A 25 10.55 -3.91 2.16
CA GLU A 25 10.84 -5.06 1.29
C GLU A 25 10.99 -4.69 -0.22
N ILE A 26 10.68 -3.45 -0.62
CA ILE A 26 10.90 -2.97 -1.99
C ILE A 26 12.33 -2.42 -2.17
N CYS A 27 12.85 -1.69 -1.17
CA CYS A 27 14.13 -0.98 -1.30
C CYS A 27 15.19 -1.38 -0.27
N PHE A 28 14.87 -2.32 0.63
CA PHE A 28 15.72 -2.87 1.68
C PHE A 28 16.38 -1.80 2.57
N LYS A 29 15.64 -0.72 2.84
CA LYS A 29 16.07 0.43 3.64
C LYS A 29 15.10 0.69 4.79
N GLU A 30 15.57 1.43 5.79
CA GLU A 30 14.75 1.84 6.94
C GLU A 30 13.56 2.72 6.50
N ILE A 31 12.37 2.35 6.95
CA ILE A 31 11.13 3.05 6.68
C ILE A 31 10.98 4.24 7.64
N GLN A 32 11.15 5.45 7.10
CA GLN A 32 10.84 6.69 7.83
C GLN A 32 9.35 7.05 7.78
N SER A 33 8.65 6.68 6.71
CA SER A 33 7.22 6.94 6.50
C SER A 33 6.55 5.68 5.97
N LYS A 34 5.63 5.11 6.75
CA LYS A 34 4.96 3.84 6.41
C LYS A 34 3.77 4.12 5.48
N GLY A 35 3.78 3.54 4.29
CA GLY A 35 2.64 3.42 3.40
C GLY A 35 1.97 2.07 3.63
N ILE A 36 0.77 2.06 4.20
CA ILE A 36 0.01 0.83 4.51
C ILE A 36 -1.13 0.66 3.51
N PHE A 37 -1.24 -0.53 2.92
CA PHE A 37 -2.40 -0.87 2.10
C PHE A 37 -3.62 -1.21 2.94
N LYS A 38 -4.77 -0.55 2.71
CA LYS A 38 -5.98 -0.74 3.52
C LYS A 38 -6.59 -2.15 3.44
N ARG A 39 -6.34 -2.88 2.35
CA ARG A 39 -6.95 -4.20 2.09
C ARG A 39 -6.16 -5.37 2.69
N CYS A 40 -4.83 -5.30 2.65
CA CYS A 40 -3.94 -6.39 3.06
C CYS A 40 -2.99 -6.01 4.21
N ASN A 41 -3.02 -4.77 4.68
CA ASN A 41 -2.24 -4.26 5.80
C ASN A 41 -0.71 -4.36 5.67
N HIS A 42 -0.20 -4.69 4.48
CA HIS A 42 1.24 -4.65 4.21
C HIS A 42 1.75 -3.21 4.16
N TYR A 43 2.95 -3.02 4.70
CA TYR A 43 3.59 -1.72 4.89
C TYR A 43 4.95 -1.67 4.19
N PHE A 44 5.26 -0.49 3.64
CA PHE A 44 6.54 -0.22 2.97
C PHE A 44 6.84 1.27 3.09
N CYS A 45 7.95 1.74 2.50
CA CYS A 45 8.17 3.17 2.31
C CYS A 45 7.06 3.80 1.47
N ILE A 46 6.56 4.95 1.90
CA ILE A 46 5.52 5.69 1.17
C ILE A 46 5.91 5.95 -0.30
N ASN A 47 7.15 6.37 -0.55
CA ASN A 47 7.63 6.63 -1.91
C ASN A 47 7.69 5.35 -2.75
N CYS A 48 8.13 4.23 -2.16
CA CYS A 48 8.21 2.95 -2.86
C CYS A 48 6.83 2.43 -3.25
N VAL A 49 5.85 2.51 -2.34
CA VAL A 49 4.47 2.10 -2.62
C VAL A 49 3.84 3.02 -3.65
N LEU A 50 4.03 4.34 -3.54
CA LEU A 50 3.47 5.27 -4.53
C LEU A 50 4.00 4.94 -5.93
N ASN A 51 5.33 4.82 -6.09
CA ASN A 51 5.95 4.46 -7.37
C ASN A 51 5.45 3.10 -7.90
N TRP A 52 5.36 2.10 -7.03
CA TRP A 52 4.80 0.79 -7.38
C TRP A 52 3.36 0.92 -7.89
N THR A 53 2.51 1.66 -7.18
CA THR A 53 1.11 1.85 -7.56
C THR A 53 0.88 2.69 -8.81
N MET A 54 1.89 3.45 -9.27
CA MET A 54 1.84 4.10 -10.58
C MET A 54 1.95 3.10 -11.73
N GLN A 55 2.68 1.99 -11.53
CA GLN A 55 2.84 0.94 -12.53
C GLN A 55 1.83 -0.20 -12.35
N GLN A 56 1.60 -0.61 -11.11
CA GLN A 56 0.78 -1.75 -10.73
C GLN A 56 -0.04 -1.41 -9.48
N LYS A 57 -1.36 -1.28 -9.63
CA LYS A 57 -2.30 -1.06 -8.52
C LYS A 57 -2.55 -2.33 -7.68
N SER A 58 -1.48 -3.05 -7.35
CA SER A 58 -1.50 -4.29 -6.58
C SER A 58 -0.46 -4.24 -5.45
N CYS A 59 -0.63 -5.07 -4.42
CA CYS A 59 0.34 -5.17 -3.34
C CYS A 59 1.55 -6.02 -3.79
N PRO A 60 2.81 -5.59 -3.57
CA PRO A 60 3.99 -6.38 -3.94
C PRO A 60 4.08 -7.74 -3.24
N LYS A 61 3.58 -7.82 -2.00
CA LYS A 61 3.70 -9.01 -1.14
C LYS A 61 2.62 -10.06 -1.40
N CYS A 62 1.38 -9.64 -1.59
CA CYS A 62 0.23 -10.55 -1.72
C CYS A 62 -0.57 -10.39 -3.02
N ARG A 63 -0.17 -9.49 -3.91
CA ARG A 63 -0.82 -9.20 -5.20
C ARG A 63 -2.28 -8.76 -5.12
N CYS A 64 -2.81 -8.47 -3.92
CA CYS A 64 -4.16 -7.93 -3.76
C CYS A 64 -4.30 -6.55 -4.44
N LYS A 65 -5.45 -6.28 -5.08
CA LYS A 65 -5.77 -4.98 -5.68
C LYS A 65 -5.78 -3.87 -4.61
N VAL A 66 -5.13 -2.76 -4.92
CA VAL A 66 -4.99 -1.60 -4.04
C VAL A 66 -5.81 -0.44 -4.59
N SER A 67 -6.71 0.09 -3.78
CA SER A 67 -7.44 1.34 -4.09
C SER A 67 -7.09 2.49 -3.13
N LYS A 68 -6.59 2.16 -1.93
CA LYS A 68 -6.36 3.14 -0.84
C LYS A 68 -5.07 2.81 -0.10
N ILE A 69 -4.24 3.82 0.11
CA ILE A 69 -2.99 3.75 0.87
C ILE A 69 -3.09 4.70 2.06
N ILE A 70 -2.63 4.26 3.24
CA ILE A 70 -2.50 5.11 4.43
C ILE A 70 -1.04 5.49 4.60
N LYS A 71 -0.73 6.78 4.59
CA LYS A 71 0.57 7.30 4.99
C LYS A 71 0.58 7.52 6.51
N LEU A 72 1.55 6.92 7.19
CA LEU A 72 1.83 7.13 8.61
C LEU A 72 3.22 7.74 8.76
N SER A 73 3.27 8.94 9.35
CA SER A 73 4.51 9.60 9.74
C SER A 73 4.65 9.56 11.27
N ILE A 74 5.73 8.93 11.73
CA ILE A 74 6.07 8.83 13.15
C ILE A 74 7.19 9.84 13.42
N SER A 75 6.88 10.90 14.15
CA SER A 75 7.87 11.89 14.55
C SER A 75 8.75 11.30 15.66
N LYS A 76 9.96 10.84 15.33
CA LYS A 76 10.91 10.16 16.25
C LYS A 76 11.62 11.12 17.21
N TYR A 77 10.97 12.18 17.70
CA TYR A 77 11.60 13.08 18.67
C TYR A 77 11.62 12.47 20.09
N PRO A 78 12.76 12.55 20.81
CA PRO A 78 12.85 11.99 22.14
C PRO A 78 12.09 12.85 23.16
N ARG A 79 11.18 12.19 23.90
CA ARG A 79 10.96 12.34 25.35
C ARG A 79 10.41 13.70 25.86
N SER A 80 9.06 13.82 25.96
CA SER A 80 8.33 14.35 27.14
C SER A 80 6.84 14.70 26.93
N LYS A 81 6.28 14.75 25.71
CA LYS A 81 4.86 15.15 25.50
C LYS A 81 4.17 14.26 24.47
N LYS A 82 2.89 13.93 24.71
CA LYS A 82 1.98 13.05 23.93
C LYS A 82 2.37 12.94 22.44
N GLN A 83 2.78 11.75 22.00
CA GLN A 83 3.18 11.47 20.62
C GLN A 83 2.01 11.72 19.65
N LYS A 84 2.21 12.57 18.64
CA LYS A 84 1.19 12.84 17.60
C LYS A 84 1.47 11.96 16.39
N ILE A 85 0.64 10.94 16.18
CA ILE A 85 0.65 10.14 14.95
C ILE A 85 -0.19 10.88 13.92
N SER A 86 0.43 11.22 12.77
CA SER A 86 -0.29 11.79 11.63
C SER A 86 -0.64 10.67 10.65
N LYS A 87 -1.93 10.52 10.36
CA LYS A 87 -2.45 9.54 9.39
C LYS A 87 -3.07 10.30 8.21
N GLN A 88 -2.62 10.02 7.00
CA GLN A 88 -3.18 10.60 5.79
C GLN A 88 -3.65 9.48 4.84
N LEU A 89 -4.90 9.56 4.38
CA LEU A 89 -5.45 8.62 3.41
C LEU A 89 -5.18 9.14 1.99
N ILE A 90 -4.66 8.26 1.14
CA ILE A 90 -4.36 8.52 -0.27
C ILE A 90 -5.28 7.62 -1.10
N TYR A 91 -6.05 8.25 -1.98
CA TYR A 91 -6.87 7.56 -2.99
C TYR A 91 -6.06 7.43 -4.27
N LEU A 92 -6.02 6.23 -4.85
CA LEU A 92 -5.45 6.04 -6.18
C LEU A 92 -6.56 6.34 -7.17
N SER A 93 -6.47 7.48 -7.87
CA SER A 93 -7.42 7.84 -8.92
C SER A 93 -7.45 6.72 -9.95
N ASP A 94 -8.58 6.03 -10.05
CA ASP A 94 -8.90 5.28 -11.25
C ASP A 94 -9.25 6.34 -12.29
N SER A 95 -8.38 6.50 -13.29
CA SER A 95 -8.75 7.17 -14.53
C SER A 95 -9.81 6.29 -15.19
N GLU A 96 -11.03 6.36 -14.68
CA GLU A 96 -12.23 6.00 -15.43
C GLU A 96 -12.47 7.15 -16.40
N SER A 97 -11.57 7.29 -17.38
CA SER A 97 -11.98 7.77 -18.69
C SER A 97 -12.63 6.58 -19.37
N ASP A 98 -13.89 6.31 -19.04
CA ASP A 98 -14.74 5.53 -19.92
C ASP A 98 -15.09 6.43 -21.11
N SER A 99 -14.16 6.45 -22.05
CA SER A 99 -14.36 7.02 -23.37
C SER A 99 -14.82 5.87 -24.27
N SER A 100 -16.12 5.64 -24.31
CA SER A 100 -16.97 4.94 -25.31
C SER A 100 -18.36 4.85 -24.64
N ASP A 101 -19.49 5.30 -25.15
CA ASP A 101 -20.01 5.32 -26.50
C ASP A 101 -21.17 6.34 -26.58
N SER A 102 -21.56 6.72 -27.79
CA SER A 102 -22.48 7.78 -28.19
C SER A 102 -23.92 7.72 -27.64
N ASP A 103 -24.32 8.71 -26.84
CA ASP A 103 -25.74 9.04 -26.57
C ASP A 103 -26.09 10.50 -26.93
N TYR A 104 -25.37 11.10 -27.89
CA TYR A 104 -25.88 12.29 -28.59
C TYR A 104 -26.81 11.81 -29.70
N ILE A 105 -28.11 11.72 -29.41
CA ILE A 105 -29.15 11.56 -30.43
C ILE A 105 -29.46 12.96 -30.98
N PRO A 106 -29.22 13.25 -32.27
CA PRO A 106 -29.66 14.49 -32.89
C PRO A 106 -31.19 14.59 -32.83
N ILE A 107 -31.70 15.76 -32.44
CA ILE A 107 -33.14 16.00 -32.23
C ILE A 107 -34.01 15.74 -33.48
N ASP A 108 -33.42 15.68 -34.67
CA ASP A 108 -34.11 15.43 -35.94
C ASP A 108 -34.63 13.99 -36.10
N THR A 109 -34.27 13.07 -35.18
CA THR A 109 -34.72 11.67 -35.24
C THR A 109 -36.09 11.43 -34.58
N LEU A 110 -36.70 12.46 -33.97
CA LEU A 110 -38.03 12.39 -33.33
C LEU A 110 -39.18 12.86 -34.22
N VAL A 111 -39.05 12.75 -35.55
CA VAL A 111 -40.16 12.97 -36.47
C VAL A 111 -40.31 11.77 -37.41
N GLY A 112 -41.24 10.87 -37.09
CA GLY A 112 -41.97 10.15 -38.12
C GLY A 112 -42.13 8.64 -37.96
N LYS A 113 -43.29 8.26 -37.41
CA LYS A 113 -44.12 7.12 -37.84
C LYS A 113 -43.63 5.72 -37.44
N TYR A 114 -43.80 5.38 -36.16
CA TYR A 114 -44.28 4.03 -35.84
C TYR A 114 -45.62 3.85 -36.57
N GLY A 115 -45.63 3.05 -37.63
CA GLY A 115 -46.84 2.50 -38.24
C GLY A 115 -47.05 1.07 -37.72
N PRO A 116 -48.16 0.76 -37.04
CA PRO A 116 -48.38 -0.59 -36.53
C PRO A 116 -49.63 -1.22 -37.16
N GLU A 117 -49.58 -1.68 -38.41
CA GLU A 117 -50.51 -2.70 -38.96
C GLU A 117 -50.16 -3.04 -40.42
N ASP A 118 -50.58 -4.24 -40.86
CA ASP A 118 -50.43 -4.84 -42.20
C ASP A 118 -49.17 -5.68 -42.48
N PHE A 119 -48.87 -6.61 -41.56
CA PHE A 119 -48.33 -7.93 -41.93
C PHE A 119 -49.42 -9.00 -41.75
N LEU A 120 -50.43 -8.98 -42.63
CA LEU A 120 -51.14 -10.12 -43.24
C LEU A 120 -52.37 -9.65 -44.03
#